data_AF-A0A0J5TCD4-F1
#
_entry.id   AF-A0A0J5TCD4-F1
#
_cell.length_a   1.000
_cell.length_b   1.000
_cell.length_c   1.000
_cell.angle_alpha   90.00
_cell.angle_beta   90.00
_cell.angle_gamma   90.00
#
_symmetry.space_group_name_H-M   'P 1'
#
loop_
_entity.id
_entity.type
_entity.pdbx_description
1 polymer ?
#
loop_
_entity_poly.entity_id
_entity_poly.type
_entity_poly.pdbx_seq_one_letter_code
_entity_poly.pdbx_strand_id
1 'polypeptide(L)'
;MTLYSTIHKSVTAAVAATTMLTAGPGPALAGSYPFLGEIAVYAFNYCPQGWAKADGQLLAVSSYDALFSLYGTIYGGDGRTTFGLPDLRGRTPLNRGQGPGLSDYRQGTRGGTETTTLTIQTMPAHNHMVNATNADGTKGGPGTDYLAVARKPGSNDHISVYSEGPPNKQMDPAMIEFSGSGYSFESRAPYLAMTTCISLFGIYPSRS
;
A
#
# COMPACT_ATOMS: atom_id res chain seq x y z
N MET A 1 -4.99 87.53 -43.23
CA MET A 1 -3.89 88.12 -42.45
C MET A 1 -4.41 88.27 -41.03
N THR A 2 -4.08 87.29 -40.19
CA THR A 2 -4.84 86.92 -38.99
C THR A 2 -4.11 87.44 -37.75
N LEU A 3 -4.76 88.26 -36.92
CA LEU A 3 -4.33 88.59 -35.56
C LEU A 3 -5.55 88.85 -34.66
N TYR A 4 -5.36 88.58 -33.35
CA TYR A 4 -6.21 88.72 -32.15
C TYR A 4 -6.74 87.39 -31.59
N SER A 5 -6.08 86.81 -30.58
CA SER A 5 -6.13 87.12 -29.13
C SER A 5 -7.42 86.59 -28.47
N THR A 6 -7.30 85.66 -27.51
CA THR A 6 -7.43 85.95 -26.05
C THR A 6 -7.42 84.61 -25.28
N ILE A 7 -6.56 84.57 -24.25
CA ILE A 7 -6.38 83.46 -23.31
C ILE A 7 -7.47 83.54 -22.23
N HIS A 8 -8.22 82.45 -22.01
CA HIS A 8 -8.95 82.21 -20.76
C HIS A 8 -8.52 80.88 -20.16
N LYS A 9 -7.98 80.96 -18.94
CA LYS A 9 -7.64 79.83 -18.07
C LYS A 9 -8.93 79.24 -17.50
N SER A 10 -9.11 77.92 -17.62
CA SER A 10 -10.04 77.16 -16.80
C SER A 10 -9.34 75.94 -16.22
N VAL A 11 -9.31 75.94 -14.90
CA VAL A 11 -8.80 74.91 -13.99
C VAL A 11 -9.61 73.63 -14.18
N THR A 12 -8.95 72.50 -14.37
CA THR A 12 -9.56 71.18 -14.14
C THR A 12 -8.59 70.30 -13.36
N ALA A 13 -9.04 69.87 -12.19
CA ALA A 13 -8.31 69.05 -11.25
C ALA A 13 -8.18 67.61 -11.79
N ALA A 14 -6.95 67.10 -11.87
CA ALA A 14 -6.69 65.70 -12.15
C ALA A 14 -6.91 64.87 -10.88
N VAL A 15 -8.01 64.13 -10.82
CA VAL A 15 -8.25 63.12 -9.79
C VAL A 15 -7.40 61.90 -10.13
N ALA A 16 -6.35 61.67 -9.34
CA ALA A 16 -5.53 60.46 -9.41
C ALA A 16 -6.32 59.26 -8.86
N ALA A 17 -6.97 58.51 -9.74
CA ALA A 17 -7.54 57.21 -9.41
C ALA A 17 -6.41 56.18 -9.26
N THR A 18 -5.97 55.97 -8.02
CA THR A 18 -5.04 54.89 -7.67
C THR A 18 -5.84 53.59 -7.61
N THR A 19 -5.89 52.84 -8.70
CA THR A 19 -6.43 51.48 -8.70
C THR A 19 -5.47 50.60 -7.91
N MET A 20 -5.81 50.32 -6.65
CA MET A 20 -5.20 49.26 -5.87
C MET A 20 -5.48 47.93 -6.58
N LEU A 21 -4.44 47.36 -7.18
CA LEU A 21 -4.47 46.01 -7.75
C LEU A 21 -4.66 45.03 -6.61
N THR A 22 -5.90 44.58 -6.40
CA THR A 22 -6.18 43.47 -5.50
C THR A 22 -5.52 42.22 -6.10
N ALA A 23 -4.39 41.82 -5.53
CA ALA A 23 -3.81 40.51 -5.80
C ALA A 23 -4.79 39.45 -5.30
N GLY A 24 -5.73 39.04 -6.15
CA GLY A 24 -6.47 37.81 -5.96
C GLY A 24 -5.46 36.65 -5.87
N PRO A 25 -5.79 35.54 -5.18
CA PRO A 25 -4.94 34.36 -5.22
C PRO A 25 -4.81 33.96 -6.70
N GLY A 26 -3.64 34.18 -7.27
CA GLY A 26 -3.31 33.66 -8.59
C GLY A 26 -3.51 32.14 -8.56
N PRO A 27 -3.83 31.51 -9.70
CA PRO A 27 -3.80 30.06 -9.76
C PRO A 27 -2.46 29.61 -9.20
N ALA A 28 -2.48 28.67 -8.24
CA ALA A 28 -1.26 28.05 -7.78
C ALA A 28 -0.60 27.45 -9.02
N LEU A 29 0.43 28.13 -9.53
CA LEU A 29 1.26 27.58 -10.58
C LEU A 29 1.99 26.42 -9.91
N ALA A 30 1.43 25.21 -10.02
CA ALA A 30 2.26 24.02 -10.01
C ALA A 30 3.42 24.33 -10.97
N GLY A 31 4.65 24.38 -10.45
CA GLY A 31 5.78 25.00 -11.13
C GLY A 31 5.81 24.61 -12.61
N SER A 32 6.08 25.59 -13.49
CA SER A 32 6.09 25.39 -14.95
C SER A 32 7.06 24.28 -15.41
N TYR A 33 7.91 23.78 -14.51
CA TYR A 33 8.85 22.69 -14.72
C TYR A 33 8.82 21.74 -13.51
N PRO A 34 8.84 20.41 -13.73
CA PRO A 34 8.93 19.44 -12.65
C PRO A 34 10.27 19.56 -11.92
N PHE A 35 10.33 19.04 -10.71
CA PHE A 35 11.62 18.82 -10.05
C PHE A 35 12.38 17.67 -10.74
N LEU A 36 13.71 17.77 -10.74
CA LEU A 36 14.56 16.67 -11.20
C LEU A 36 14.35 15.45 -10.31
N GLY A 37 14.06 14.29 -10.90
CA GLY A 37 13.75 13.07 -10.16
C GLY A 37 12.37 13.05 -9.52
N GLU A 38 11.47 13.96 -9.89
CA GLU A 38 10.06 13.92 -9.49
C GLU A 38 9.38 12.66 -10.02
N ILE A 39 8.50 12.07 -9.21
CA ILE A 39 7.70 10.90 -9.58
C ILE A 39 6.26 11.37 -9.80
N ALA A 40 5.72 11.10 -10.99
CA ALA A 40 4.35 11.43 -11.36
C ALA A 40 3.61 10.18 -11.88
N VAL A 41 2.31 10.15 -11.65
CA VAL A 41 1.42 9.08 -12.14
C VAL A 41 0.56 9.63 -13.27
N TYR A 42 0.53 8.92 -14.40
CA TYR A 42 -0.19 9.30 -15.59
C TYR A 42 -1.22 8.25 -16.00
N ALA A 43 -2.36 8.71 -16.51
CA ALA A 43 -3.45 7.86 -16.99
C ALA A 43 -3.20 7.24 -18.39
N PHE A 44 -2.23 7.77 -19.13
CA PHE A 44 -1.79 7.23 -20.43
C PHE A 44 -0.64 6.22 -20.27
N ASN A 45 -0.36 5.42 -21.30
CA ASN A 45 0.53 4.24 -21.24
C ASN A 45 2.03 4.51 -21.55
N TYR A 46 2.42 5.78 -21.65
CA TYR A 46 3.78 6.22 -21.97
C TYR A 46 4.26 7.31 -21.01
N CYS A 47 5.56 7.59 -21.01
CA CYS A 47 6.11 8.75 -20.32
C CYS A 47 6.37 9.87 -21.33
N PRO A 48 6.03 11.14 -21.02
CA PRO A 48 6.32 12.27 -21.90
C PRO A 48 7.82 12.42 -22.15
N GLN A 49 8.19 13.20 -23.17
CA GLN A 49 9.60 13.50 -23.43
C GLN A 49 10.26 14.11 -22.19
N GLY A 50 11.48 13.65 -21.88
CA GLY A 50 12.21 14.06 -20.67
C GLY A 50 11.82 13.29 -19.41
N TRP A 51 10.94 12.28 -19.53
CA TRP A 51 10.58 11.37 -18.45
C TRP A 51 10.93 9.93 -18.81
N ALA A 52 11.18 9.11 -17.79
CA ALA A 52 11.37 7.67 -17.90
C ALA A 52 10.33 6.91 -17.09
N LYS A 53 10.02 5.66 -17.44
CA LYS A 53 9.18 4.80 -16.60
C LYS A 53 9.90 4.44 -15.30
N ALA A 54 9.17 4.35 -14.21
CA ALA A 54 9.67 3.88 -12.92
C ALA A 54 9.78 2.34 -12.90
N ASP A 55 10.54 1.77 -13.84
CA ASP A 55 10.65 0.32 -14.09
C ASP A 55 11.98 -0.27 -13.61
N GLY A 56 12.78 0.45 -12.82
CA GLY A 56 14.05 -0.05 -12.29
C GLY A 56 15.23 -0.03 -13.25
N GLN A 57 15.10 0.64 -14.40
CA GLN A 57 16.15 0.69 -15.42
C GLN A 57 17.43 1.40 -14.93
N LEU A 58 18.58 0.94 -15.44
CA LEU A 58 19.87 1.59 -15.21
C LEU A 58 20.11 2.71 -16.23
N LEU A 59 20.59 3.85 -15.76
CA LEU A 59 20.96 5.01 -16.56
C LEU A 59 22.46 5.29 -16.44
N ALA A 60 23.06 5.84 -17.50
CA ALA A 60 24.46 6.25 -17.49
C ALA A 60 24.64 7.50 -16.62
N VAL A 61 25.58 7.45 -15.67
CA VAL A 61 25.92 8.60 -14.81
C VAL A 61 26.39 9.78 -15.65
N SER A 62 27.15 9.53 -16.72
CA SER A 62 27.67 10.56 -17.62
C SER A 62 26.60 11.38 -18.35
N SER A 63 25.38 10.84 -18.45
CA SER A 63 24.27 11.50 -19.16
C SER A 63 23.26 12.15 -18.21
N TYR A 64 23.26 11.76 -16.93
CA TYR A 64 22.28 12.18 -15.93
C TYR A 64 22.95 12.42 -14.56
N ASP A 65 24.07 13.15 -14.57
CA ASP A 65 24.90 13.44 -13.40
C ASP A 65 24.12 14.15 -12.28
N ALA A 66 23.27 15.12 -12.63
CA ALA A 66 22.42 15.83 -11.69
C ALA A 66 21.33 14.94 -11.06
N LEU A 67 20.81 13.95 -11.80
CA LEU A 67 19.85 13.00 -11.23
C LEU A 67 20.59 11.99 -10.33
N PHE A 68 21.78 11.56 -10.74
CA PHE A 68 22.65 10.71 -9.93
C PHE A 68 23.04 11.37 -8.60
N SER A 69 23.28 12.68 -8.54
CA SER A 69 23.59 13.35 -7.28
C SER A 69 22.43 13.36 -6.27
N LEU A 70 21.19 13.14 -6.75
CA LEU A 70 20.00 12.98 -5.90
C LEU A 70 19.77 11.52 -5.48
N TYR A 71 19.87 10.59 -6.43
CA TYR A 71 19.49 9.19 -6.19
C TYR A 71 20.66 8.31 -5.72
N GLY A 72 21.89 8.67 -6.08
CA GLY A 72 23.07 7.82 -5.88
C GLY A 72 22.83 6.42 -6.44
N THR A 73 23.21 5.41 -5.67
CA THR A 73 23.02 3.99 -6.01
C THR A 73 21.85 3.34 -5.26
N ILE A 74 20.97 4.13 -4.65
CA ILE A 74 19.88 3.64 -3.78
C ILE A 74 19.00 2.60 -4.50
N TYR A 75 18.78 2.78 -5.81
CA TYR A 75 17.94 1.89 -6.61
C TYR A 75 18.73 0.97 -7.56
N GLY A 76 20.06 0.90 -7.40
CA GLY A 76 20.94 0.02 -8.19
C GLY A 76 22.05 0.76 -8.95
N GLY A 77 22.75 0.01 -9.80
CA GLY A 77 23.91 0.46 -10.56
C GLY A 77 25.22 0.37 -9.77
N ASP A 78 26.33 0.67 -10.45
CA ASP A 78 27.69 0.56 -9.89
C ASP A 78 28.19 1.87 -9.27
N GLY A 79 27.46 2.98 -9.44
CA GLY A 79 27.81 4.30 -8.95
C GLY A 79 29.02 4.94 -9.65
N ARG A 80 29.55 4.30 -10.69
CA ARG A 80 30.68 4.78 -11.49
C ARG A 80 30.24 5.10 -12.91
N THR A 81 29.64 4.12 -13.57
CA THR A 81 29.15 4.22 -14.95
C THR A 81 27.64 4.33 -14.98
N THR A 82 26.95 3.72 -14.02
CA THR A 82 25.49 3.59 -14.01
C THR A 82 24.87 3.77 -12.63
N PHE A 83 23.60 4.16 -12.61
CA PHE A 83 22.75 4.18 -11.44
C PHE A 83 21.32 3.74 -11.80
N GLY A 84 20.55 3.27 -10.81
CA GLY A 84 19.18 2.79 -11.03
C GLY A 84 18.11 3.85 -10.77
N LEU A 85 17.01 3.75 -11.52
CA LEU A 85 15.73 4.37 -11.16
C LEU A 85 14.94 3.49 -10.18
N PRO A 86 14.01 4.05 -9.38
CA PRO A 86 12.99 3.28 -8.69
C PRO A 86 12.25 2.29 -9.59
N ASP A 87 11.90 1.13 -9.03
CA ASP A 87 11.02 0.13 -9.65
C ASP A 87 9.71 0.10 -8.86
N LEU A 88 8.65 0.68 -9.43
CA LEU A 88 7.34 0.82 -8.80
C LEU A 88 6.29 -0.14 -9.37
N ARG A 89 6.70 -1.07 -10.24
CA ARG A 89 5.78 -2.07 -10.80
C ARG A 89 5.31 -3.03 -9.70
N GLY A 90 3.99 -3.11 -9.49
CA GLY A 90 3.40 -3.92 -8.42
C GLY A 90 3.68 -3.38 -7.01
N ARG A 91 4.04 -2.10 -6.87
CA ARG A 91 4.44 -1.51 -5.58
C ARG A 91 3.71 -0.22 -5.29
N THR A 92 3.33 -0.07 -4.04
CA THR A 92 2.82 1.19 -3.49
C THR A 92 3.97 1.92 -2.77
N PRO A 93 4.23 3.20 -3.06
CA PRO A 93 5.21 3.99 -2.32
C PRO A 93 4.89 4.05 -0.82
N LEU A 94 5.92 3.93 0.01
CA LEU A 94 5.85 4.05 1.46
C LEU A 94 6.79 5.17 1.91
N ASN A 95 6.35 5.95 2.90
CA ASN A 95 7.20 7.01 3.45
C ASN A 95 8.42 6.43 4.17
N ARG A 96 9.57 7.09 4.03
CA ARG A 96 10.84 6.67 4.65
C ARG A 96 10.90 7.10 6.12
N GLY A 97 11.73 6.40 6.89
CA GLY A 97 12.04 6.69 8.29
C GLY A 97 11.17 5.93 9.28
N GLN A 98 11.30 6.32 10.55
CA GLN A 98 10.61 5.71 11.68
C GLN A 98 9.65 6.71 12.32
N GLY A 99 8.36 6.37 12.36
CA GLY A 99 7.36 7.09 13.16
C GLY A 99 7.20 6.49 14.57
N PRO A 100 6.60 7.21 15.54
CA PRO A 100 6.31 6.66 16.87
C PRO A 100 5.47 5.38 16.77
N GLY A 101 5.99 4.26 17.29
CA GLY A 101 5.32 2.96 17.23
C GLY A 101 5.29 2.30 15.85
N LEU A 102 6.00 2.85 14.85
CA LEU A 102 6.09 2.29 13.49
C LEU A 102 7.48 1.69 13.24
N SER A 103 7.56 0.82 12.24
CA SER A 103 8.82 0.29 11.72
C SER A 103 9.67 1.38 11.07
N ASP A 104 10.99 1.22 11.12
CA ASP A 104 11.94 2.07 10.37
C ASP A 104 12.08 1.58 8.93
N TYR A 105 11.76 2.45 7.95
CA TYR A 105 11.89 2.15 6.53
C TYR A 105 13.02 2.97 5.91
N ARG A 106 14.15 2.31 5.62
CA ARG A 106 15.24 2.92 4.85
C ARG A 106 14.79 3.13 3.40
N GLN A 107 15.13 4.28 2.84
CA GLN A 107 14.82 4.59 1.44
C GLN A 107 15.44 3.54 0.50
N GLY A 108 14.68 3.12 -0.51
CA GLY A 108 15.09 2.07 -1.44
C GLY A 108 14.78 0.64 -0.97
N THR A 109 14.41 0.45 0.30
CA THR A 109 13.98 -0.87 0.81
C THR A 109 12.72 -1.31 0.08
N ARG A 110 12.69 -2.58 -0.35
CA ARG A 110 11.53 -3.23 -0.95
C ARG A 110 10.94 -4.21 0.05
N GLY A 111 9.62 -4.31 0.10
CA GLY A 111 8.92 -5.23 0.99
C GLY A 111 7.52 -5.55 0.48
N GLY A 112 6.81 -6.40 1.23
CA GLY A 112 5.48 -6.89 0.88
C GLY A 112 5.49 -7.98 -0.19
N THR A 113 4.34 -8.63 -0.34
CA THR A 113 4.07 -9.66 -1.34
C THR A 113 2.71 -9.40 -2.00
N GLU A 114 2.58 -9.73 -3.28
CA GLU A 114 1.29 -9.61 -3.98
C GLU A 114 0.33 -10.73 -3.59
N THR A 115 0.86 -11.90 -3.22
CA THR A 115 0.07 -13.01 -2.73
C THR A 115 0.61 -13.52 -1.40
N THR A 116 -0.27 -14.08 -0.59
CA THR A 116 0.06 -14.72 0.68
C THR A 116 -0.47 -16.14 0.68
N THR A 117 0.35 -17.09 1.11
CA THR A 117 -0.06 -18.48 1.30
C THR A 117 -0.29 -18.74 2.79
N LEU A 118 -1.48 -19.20 3.15
CA LEU A 118 -1.74 -19.64 4.53
C LEU A 118 -1.19 -21.05 4.73
N THR A 119 -0.19 -21.14 5.59
CA THR A 119 0.36 -22.39 6.12
C THR A 119 0.00 -22.53 7.59
N ILE A 120 0.15 -23.74 8.14
CA ILE A 120 0.01 -23.99 9.58
C ILE A 120 0.93 -23.06 10.40
N GLN A 121 2.12 -22.75 9.89
CA GLN A 121 3.09 -21.88 10.57
C GLN A 121 2.67 -20.40 10.60
N THR A 122 1.82 -19.98 9.67
CA THR A 122 1.35 -18.58 9.55
C THR A 122 -0.04 -18.36 10.14
N MET A 123 -0.68 -19.42 10.64
CA MET A 123 -1.96 -19.34 11.33
C MET A 123 -1.75 -19.29 12.84
N PRO A 124 -2.64 -18.62 13.60
CA PRO A 124 -2.63 -18.72 15.05
C PRO A 124 -2.67 -20.17 15.51
N ALA A 125 -1.83 -20.50 16.50
CA ALA A 125 -1.81 -21.85 17.07
C ALA A 125 -3.18 -22.19 17.66
N HIS A 126 -3.77 -23.28 17.17
CA HIS A 126 -5.04 -23.82 17.64
C HIS A 126 -5.02 -25.34 17.47
N ASN A 127 -5.90 -26.03 18.18
CA ASN A 127 -6.09 -27.47 18.07
C ASN A 127 -7.58 -27.81 18.14
N HIS A 128 -7.93 -28.96 17.57
CA HIS A 128 -9.25 -29.54 17.71
C HIS A 128 -9.12 -30.85 18.49
N MET A 129 -9.96 -31.02 19.50
CA MET A 129 -9.99 -32.23 20.31
C MET A 129 -11.42 -32.75 20.36
N VAL A 130 -11.61 -34.03 20.05
CA VAL A 130 -12.88 -34.71 20.34
C VAL A 130 -12.77 -35.30 21.75
N ASN A 131 -13.48 -34.68 22.68
CA ASN A 131 -13.54 -35.14 24.06
C ASN A 131 -14.70 -36.13 24.24
N ALA A 132 -14.41 -37.22 24.93
CA ALA A 132 -15.34 -38.31 25.19
C ALA A 132 -15.23 -38.74 26.66
N THR A 133 -16.18 -39.56 27.09
CA THR A 133 -16.14 -40.25 28.38
C THR A 133 -16.01 -41.75 28.16
N ASN A 134 -15.19 -42.41 28.98
CA ASN A 134 -15.11 -43.87 29.02
C ASN A 134 -16.23 -44.53 29.86
N ALA A 135 -17.21 -43.76 30.32
CA ALA A 135 -18.41 -44.31 30.94
C ALA A 135 -19.33 -44.97 29.89
N ASP A 136 -20.20 -45.84 30.36
CA ASP A 136 -21.28 -46.38 29.54
C ASP A 136 -22.22 -45.27 29.03
N GLY A 137 -22.64 -45.37 27.78
CA GLY A 137 -23.67 -44.52 27.22
C GLY A 137 -25.01 -44.72 27.94
N THR A 138 -25.65 -43.61 28.28
CA THR A 138 -26.96 -43.56 28.95
C THR A 138 -28.01 -42.82 28.14
N LYS A 139 -27.62 -42.22 27.01
CA LYS A 139 -28.48 -41.40 26.14
C LYS A 139 -28.40 -41.90 24.70
N GLY A 140 -29.55 -41.98 24.05
CA GLY A 140 -29.70 -42.48 22.67
C GLY A 140 -29.37 -41.44 21.58
N GLY A 141 -29.08 -40.19 21.95
CA GLY A 141 -28.81 -39.12 21.00
C GLY A 141 -27.96 -38.00 21.60
N PRO A 142 -27.42 -37.12 20.74
CA PRO A 142 -26.60 -36.00 21.17
C PRO A 142 -27.44 -34.90 21.84
N GLY A 143 -26.78 -34.06 22.64
CA GLY A 143 -27.38 -32.95 23.39
C GLY A 143 -26.29 -32.11 24.02
N THR A 144 -26.38 -31.85 25.33
CA THR A 144 -25.25 -31.33 26.14
C THR A 144 -24.31 -32.46 26.62
N ASP A 145 -24.38 -33.62 25.98
CA ASP A 145 -23.76 -34.88 26.39
C ASP A 145 -22.50 -35.18 25.57
N TYR A 146 -21.58 -35.98 26.14
CA TYR A 146 -20.34 -36.42 25.49
C TYR A 146 -20.50 -37.80 24.85
N LEU A 147 -19.72 -38.08 23.80
CA LEU A 147 -19.57 -39.43 23.26
C LEU A 147 -19.09 -40.38 24.37
N ALA A 148 -19.67 -41.58 24.40
CA ALA A 148 -19.49 -42.56 25.46
C ALA A 148 -19.34 -43.98 24.89
N VAL A 149 -18.99 -44.96 25.74
CA VAL A 149 -18.92 -46.36 25.34
C VAL A 149 -20.32 -46.84 24.94
N ALA A 150 -20.45 -47.42 23.74
CA ALA A 150 -21.74 -47.90 23.25
C ALA A 150 -22.31 -48.98 24.18
N ARG A 151 -23.50 -48.73 24.72
CA ARG A 151 -24.22 -49.67 25.59
C ARG A 151 -25.63 -49.92 25.07
N LYS A 152 -26.04 -51.20 25.09
CA LYS A 152 -27.43 -51.61 24.84
C LYS A 152 -28.01 -52.19 26.14
N PRO A 153 -28.81 -51.41 26.91
CA PRO A 153 -29.25 -51.82 28.25
C PRO A 153 -30.20 -53.03 28.27
N GLY A 154 -30.93 -53.28 27.18
CA GLY A 154 -31.84 -54.43 27.01
C GLY A 154 -32.06 -54.84 25.55
N SER A 155 -32.67 -56.00 25.29
CA SER A 155 -32.79 -56.57 23.94
C SER A 155 -33.57 -55.68 22.94
N ASN A 156 -34.50 -54.87 23.44
CA ASN A 156 -35.38 -54.00 22.64
C ASN A 156 -35.01 -52.50 22.72
N ASP A 157 -33.93 -52.15 23.41
CA ASP A 157 -33.53 -50.74 23.59
C ASP A 157 -32.67 -50.24 22.42
N HIS A 158 -32.71 -48.92 22.21
CA HIS A 158 -31.74 -48.23 21.34
C HIS A 158 -30.33 -48.27 21.95
N ILE A 159 -29.31 -48.33 21.09
CA ILE A 159 -27.92 -48.21 21.53
C ILE A 159 -27.71 -46.80 22.05
N SER A 160 -27.23 -46.69 23.29
CA SER A 160 -26.83 -45.43 23.88
C SER A 160 -25.34 -45.21 23.66
N VAL A 161 -24.98 -44.06 23.06
CA VAL A 161 -23.59 -43.69 22.72
C VAL A 161 -23.21 -42.32 23.25
N TYR A 162 -24.08 -41.71 24.06
CA TYR A 162 -23.84 -40.43 24.73
C TYR A 162 -24.07 -40.53 26.24
N SER A 163 -23.40 -39.68 27.01
CA SER A 163 -23.51 -39.61 28.47
C SER A 163 -23.29 -38.19 28.98
N GLU A 164 -23.98 -37.83 30.06
CA GLU A 164 -23.81 -36.57 30.81
C GLU A 164 -22.51 -36.56 31.64
N GLY A 165 -21.81 -37.70 31.75
CA GLY A 165 -20.56 -37.80 32.50
C GLY A 165 -19.49 -36.86 31.94
N PRO A 166 -18.66 -36.24 32.81
CA PRO A 166 -17.62 -35.34 32.35
C PRO A 166 -16.62 -36.07 31.41
N PRO A 167 -16.05 -35.37 30.43
CA PRO A 167 -15.09 -35.97 29.52
C PRO A 167 -13.83 -36.35 30.30
N ASN A 168 -13.34 -37.57 30.09
CA ASN A 168 -12.14 -38.09 30.73
C ASN A 168 -11.20 -38.79 29.74
N LYS A 169 -11.54 -38.75 28.45
CA LYS A 169 -10.73 -39.25 27.34
C LYS A 169 -10.79 -38.30 26.15
N GLN A 170 -9.71 -38.28 25.39
CA GLN A 170 -9.66 -37.69 24.07
C GLN A 170 -9.69 -38.84 23.06
N MET A 171 -10.54 -38.72 22.04
CA MET A 171 -10.57 -39.71 20.95
C MET A 171 -9.35 -39.55 20.03
N ASP A 172 -9.13 -40.53 19.16
CA ASP A 172 -8.02 -40.52 18.21
C ASP A 172 -8.04 -39.24 17.35
N PRO A 173 -6.92 -38.48 17.26
CA PRO A 173 -6.85 -37.29 16.41
C PRO A 173 -7.22 -37.53 14.95
N ALA A 174 -7.09 -38.76 14.44
CA ALA A 174 -7.51 -39.12 13.07
C ALA A 174 -9.02 -38.97 12.82
N MET A 175 -9.83 -38.81 13.87
CA MET A 175 -11.24 -38.43 13.73
C MET A 175 -11.44 -37.01 13.19
N ILE A 176 -10.41 -36.17 13.26
CA ILE A 176 -10.42 -34.81 12.75
C ILE A 176 -9.36 -34.71 11.67
N GLU A 177 -9.80 -34.57 10.43
CA GLU A 177 -8.88 -34.35 9.32
C GLU A 177 -8.43 -32.88 9.28
N PHE A 178 -7.19 -32.68 8.82
CA PHE A 178 -6.72 -31.34 8.48
C PHE A 178 -7.48 -30.82 7.26
N SER A 179 -7.88 -29.56 7.31
CA SER A 179 -8.48 -28.85 6.18
C SER A 179 -7.63 -27.65 5.80
N GLY A 180 -7.61 -27.32 4.51
CA GLY A 180 -6.80 -26.28 3.91
C GLY A 180 -5.82 -26.84 2.88
N SER A 181 -5.94 -26.39 1.64
CA SER A 181 -5.11 -26.88 0.52
C SER A 181 -3.83 -26.07 0.31
N GLY A 182 -3.50 -25.14 1.21
CA GLY A 182 -2.33 -24.25 1.07
C GLY A 182 -2.38 -23.34 -0.15
N TYR A 183 -3.58 -22.98 -0.63
CA TYR A 183 -3.71 -22.07 -1.76
C TYR A 183 -3.24 -20.67 -1.39
N SER A 184 -2.56 -20.03 -2.35
CA SER A 184 -2.24 -18.61 -2.25
C SER A 184 -3.47 -17.77 -2.53
N PHE A 185 -3.61 -16.65 -1.85
CA PHE A 185 -4.66 -15.67 -2.11
C PHE A 185 -4.02 -14.30 -2.34
N GLU A 186 -4.72 -13.47 -3.12
CA GLU A 186 -4.33 -12.09 -3.42
C GLU A 186 -4.35 -11.24 -2.14
N SER A 187 -3.23 -10.62 -1.81
CA SER A 187 -3.07 -9.80 -0.60
C SER A 187 -3.01 -8.30 -0.88
N ARG A 188 -3.06 -7.87 -2.15
CA ARG A 188 -3.12 -6.44 -2.47
C ARG A 188 -4.49 -5.85 -2.15
N ALA A 189 -4.50 -4.62 -1.66
CA ALA A 189 -5.70 -3.80 -1.61
C ALA A 189 -6.21 -3.54 -3.05
N PRO A 190 -7.50 -3.20 -3.25
CA PRO A 190 -8.01 -2.80 -4.56
C PRO A 190 -7.14 -1.70 -5.19
N TYR A 191 -6.73 -1.88 -6.45
CA TYR A 191 -5.84 -0.96 -7.15
C TYR A 191 -6.28 -0.72 -8.59
N LEU A 192 -5.84 0.41 -9.14
CA LEU A 192 -5.93 0.73 -10.56
C LEU A 192 -4.51 0.91 -11.11
N ALA A 193 -4.16 0.14 -12.13
CA ALA A 193 -2.85 0.24 -12.75
C ALA A 193 -2.75 1.52 -13.60
N MET A 194 -1.73 2.34 -13.33
CA MET A 194 -1.42 3.58 -14.04
C MET A 194 0.07 3.63 -14.35
N THR A 195 0.47 4.47 -15.31
CA THR A 195 1.89 4.60 -15.67
C THR A 195 2.58 5.53 -14.68
N THR A 196 3.59 5.02 -13.98
CA THR A 196 4.45 5.85 -13.13
C THR A 196 5.71 6.25 -13.89
N CYS A 197 5.98 7.55 -13.92
CA CYS A 197 7.10 8.13 -14.62
C CYS A 197 7.95 8.98 -13.68
N ILE A 198 9.22 9.13 -14.04
CA ILE A 198 10.24 9.88 -13.32
C ILE A 198 10.80 10.94 -14.24
N SER A 199 10.86 12.18 -13.75
CA SER A 199 11.44 13.29 -14.49
C SER A 199 12.96 13.15 -14.58
N LEU A 200 13.49 13.06 -15.79
CA LEU A 200 14.94 13.01 -16.05
C LEU A 200 15.58 14.40 -16.14
N PHE A 201 14.76 15.45 -16.29
CA PHE A 201 15.19 16.83 -16.43
C PHE A 201 14.21 17.75 -15.69
N GLY A 202 14.71 18.72 -14.94
CA GLY A 202 13.84 19.61 -14.18
C GLY A 202 14.64 20.55 -13.29
N ILE A 203 13.93 21.24 -12.41
CA ILE A 203 14.55 22.11 -11.41
C ILE A 203 15.28 21.22 -10.39
N TYR A 204 16.56 21.48 -10.15
CA TYR A 204 17.30 20.78 -9.11
C TYR A 204 16.74 21.18 -7.73
N PRO A 205 16.30 20.24 -6.88
CA PRO A 205 15.71 20.56 -5.58
C PRO A 205 16.78 21.06 -4.60
N SER A 206 16.59 22.27 -4.07
CA SER A 206 17.44 22.84 -3.02
C SER A 206 17.16 22.17 -1.67
N ARG A 207 18.22 21.88 -0.90
CA ARG A 207 18.09 21.40 0.49
C ARG A 207 17.96 22.60 1.42
N SER A 208 17.05 22.54 2.40
CA SER A 208 16.87 23.52 3.48
C SER A 208 17.53 23.05 4.77
#